data_AF-A0A537ED94-F1
#
_entry.id   AF-A0A537ED94-F1
#
_cell.length_a   1.000
_cell.length_b   1.000
_cell.length_c   1.000
_cell.angle_alpha   90.00
_cell.angle_beta   90.00
_cell.angle_gamma   90.00
#
_symmetry.space_group_name_H-M   'P 1'
#
loop_
_entity.id
_entity.type
_entity.pdbx_description
1 polymer ?
#
loop_
_entity_poly.entity_id
_entity_poly.type
_entity_poly.pdbx_seq_one_letter_code
_entity_poly.pdbx_strand_id
1 'polypeptide(L)'
;MTLIILGLVFVALMTLGVPISFSVGIASVVATLLLPGVDNATIVQRMLTSLNTFPLLAVIFFVFAGTLMARGGVAIRLVRMAEVLVGWLPGSLAQIVVVAS
;
A
#
# COMPACT_ATOMS: atom_id res chain seq x y z
N MET A 1 -27.09 -0.93 8.14
CA MET A 1 -27.04 -2.40 7.88
C MET A 1 -25.84 -2.79 7.02
N THR A 2 -25.57 -2.11 5.89
CA THR A 2 -24.42 -2.40 4.99
C THR A 2 -23.07 -2.45 5.71
N LEU A 3 -22.76 -1.45 6.56
CA LEU A 3 -21.50 -1.39 7.30
C LEU A 3 -21.33 -2.54 8.30
N ILE A 4 -22.42 -3.02 8.88
CA ILE A 4 -22.40 -4.14 9.84
C ILE A 4 -22.09 -5.43 9.09
N ILE A 5 -22.76 -5.67 7.95
CA ILE A 5 -22.52 -6.84 7.10
C ILE A 5 -21.09 -6.83 6.57
N LEU A 6 -20.61 -5.69 6.08
CA LEU A 6 -19.24 -5.51 5.62
C LEU A 6 -18.22 -5.86 6.72
N GLY A 7 -18.37 -5.27 7.91
CA GLY A 7 -17.46 -5.50 9.02
C GLY A 7 -17.44 -6.96 9.47
N LEU A 8 -18.60 -7.60 9.57
CA LEU A 8 -18.72 -8.98 10.03
C LEU A 8 -18.10 -9.97 9.04
N VAL A 9 -18.38 -9.81 7.74
CA VAL A 9 -17.80 -10.65 6.68
C VAL A 9 -16.29 -10.43 6.56
N PHE A 10 -15.82 -9.18 6.65
CA PHE A 10 -14.40 -8.85 6.61
C PHE A 10 -13.64 -9.50 7.77
N VAL A 11 -14.13 -9.35 9.01
CA VAL A 11 -13.48 -9.94 10.19
C VAL A 11 -13.49 -11.46 10.12
N ALA A 12 -14.60 -12.09 9.69
CA ALA A 12 -14.67 -13.53 9.51
C ALA A 12 -13.62 -14.05 8.51
N LEU A 13 -13.51 -13.42 7.33
CA LEU A 13 -12.52 -13.78 6.31
C LEU A 13 -11.08 -13.57 6.79
N MET A 14 -10.82 -12.48 7.52
CA MET A 14 -9.51 -12.22 8.13
C MET A 14 -9.14 -13.28 9.17
N THR A 15 -10.07 -13.68 10.03
CA THR A 15 -9.83 -14.74 11.04
C THR A 15 -9.59 -16.12 10.42
N LEU A 16 -10.11 -16.35 9.21
CA LEU A 16 -9.87 -17.56 8.42
C LEU A 16 -8.52 -17.54 7.67
N GLY A 17 -7.74 -16.46 7.77
CA GLY A 17 -6.43 -16.34 7.12
C GLY A 17 -6.47 -15.90 5.66
N VAL A 18 -7.61 -15.39 5.18
CA VAL A 18 -7.72 -14.87 3.80
C VAL A 18 -6.94 -13.55 3.69
N PRO A 19 -6.13 -13.36 2.63
CA PRO A 19 -5.39 -12.11 2.44
C PRO A 19 -6.31 -10.90 2.44
N ILE A 20 -5.86 -9.81 3.07
CA ILE A 20 -6.64 -8.58 3.32
C ILE A 20 -7.34 -8.10 2.04
N SER A 21 -6.65 -8.08 0.90
CA SER A 21 -7.18 -7.63 -0.39
C SER A 21 -8.43 -8.40 -0.82
N PHE A 22 -8.44 -9.73 -0.63
CA PHE A 22 -9.60 -10.57 -0.95
C PHE A 22 -10.71 -10.41 0.08
N SER A 23 -10.35 -10.32 1.36
CA SER A 23 -11.31 -10.12 2.45
C SER A 23 -12.12 -8.83 2.27
N VAL A 24 -11.46 -7.71 1.92
CA VAL A 24 -12.13 -6.42 1.66
C VAL A 24 -13.01 -6.50 0.40
N GLY A 25 -12.52 -7.13 -0.68
CA GLY A 25 -13.26 -7.25 -1.94
C GLY A 25 -14.55 -8.06 -1.78
N ILE A 26 -14.46 -9.24 -1.18
CA ILE A 26 -15.62 -10.14 -0.97
C ILE A 26 -16.62 -9.50 0.00
N ALA A 27 -16.15 -8.92 1.10
CA ALA A 27 -17.03 -8.24 2.06
C ALA A 27 -17.80 -7.07 1.41
N SER A 28 -17.14 -6.31 0.52
CA SER A 28 -17.76 -5.19 -0.22
C SER A 28 -18.83 -5.66 -1.20
N VAL A 29 -18.56 -6.74 -1.94
CA VAL A 29 -19.53 -7.33 -2.87
C VAL A 29 -20.74 -7.89 -2.13
N VAL A 30 -20.51 -8.67 -1.06
CA VAL A 30 -21.57 -9.24 -0.23
C VAL A 30 -22.44 -8.16 0.40
N ALA A 31 -21.84 -7.10 0.95
CA ALA A 31 -22.58 -6.00 1.55
C ALA A 31 -23.42 -5.21 0.53
N THR A 32 -22.97 -5.11 -0.72
CA THR A 32 -23.68 -4.35 -1.77
C THR A 32 -24.76 -5.16 -2.46
N LEU A 33 -24.59 -6.48 -2.63
CA LEU A 33 -25.61 -7.37 -3.20
C LEU A 33 -26.79 -7.63 -2.25
N LEU A 34 -26.55 -7.62 -0.94
CA LEU A 34 -27.59 -7.89 0.06
C LEU A 34 -28.45 -6.67 0.41
N LEU A 35 -28.11 -5.47 -0.08
CA LEU A 35 -28.88 -4.26 0.15
C LEU A 35 -29.37 -3.62 -1.16
N PRO A 36 -30.68 -3.48 -1.36
CA PRO A 36 -31.22 -2.77 -2.52
C PRO A 36 -30.91 -1.27 -2.42
N GLY A 37 -30.29 -0.71 -3.45
CA GLY A 37 -30.03 0.74 -3.54
C GLY A 37 -28.84 1.18 -4.38
N VAL A 38 -27.99 0.24 -4.84
CA VAL A 38 -26.86 0.55 -5.72
C VAL A 38 -27.03 -0.22 -7.02
N ASP A 39 -27.07 0.50 -8.14
CA ASP A 39 -27.08 -0.10 -9.47
C ASP A 39 -25.76 -0.81 -9.76
N ASN A 40 -25.82 -2.05 -10.26
CA ASN A 40 -24.64 -2.87 -10.55
C ASN A 40 -23.69 -2.20 -11.55
N ALA A 41 -24.22 -1.41 -12.49
CA ALA A 41 -23.39 -0.65 -13.40
C ALA A 41 -22.54 0.42 -12.68
N THR A 42 -23.09 1.07 -11.65
CA THR A 42 -22.37 2.04 -10.82
C THR A 42 -21.24 1.39 -10.02
N ILE A 43 -21.42 0.15 -9.57
CA ILE A 43 -20.39 -0.61 -8.84
C ILE A 43 -19.20 -0.86 -9.76
N VAL A 44 -19.45 -1.41 -10.96
CA VAL A 44 -18.40 -1.71 -11.94
C VAL A 44 -17.66 -0.43 -12.35
N GLN A 45 -18.39 0.66 -12.60
CA GLN A 45 -17.79 1.95 -12.93
C GLN A 45 -16.86 2.45 -11.81
N ARG A 46 -17.31 2.41 -10.55
CA ARG A 46 -16.49 2.83 -9.40
C ARG A 46 -15.23 1.99 -9.25
N MET A 47 -15.31 0.67 -9.44
CA MET A 47 -14.13 -0.21 -9.40
C MET A 47 -13.10 0.17 -10.48
N LEU A 48 -13.55 0.45 -11.71
CA LEU A 48 -12.67 0.89 -12.80
C LEU A 48 -12.07 2.29 -12.55
N THR A 49 -12.84 3.21 -11.97
CA THR A 49 -12.32 4.54 -11.59
C THR A 49 -11.28 4.45 -10.48
N SER A 50 -11.44 3.53 -9.52
CA SER A 50 -10.45 3.30 -8.44
C SER A 50 -9.09 2.80 -8.94
N LEU A 51 -9.04 2.10 -10.08
CA LEU A 51 -7.78 1.68 -10.71
C LEU A 51 -7.02 2.86 -11.33
N ASN A 52 -7.73 3.93 -11.72
CA ASN A 52 -7.16 5.14 -12.31
C ASN A 52 -6.80 6.19 -11.25
N THR A 53 -6.36 5.74 -10.07
CA THR A 53 -6.03 6.65 -8.97
C THR A 53 -4.54 6.97 -8.96
N PHE A 54 -4.23 8.25 -8.69
CA PHE A 54 -2.86 8.75 -8.53
C PHE A 54 -1.97 7.87 -7.61
N PRO A 55 -2.48 7.31 -6.49
CA PRO A 55 -1.68 6.44 -5.62
C PRO A 55 -1.19 5.16 -6.30
N LEU A 56 -1.98 4.52 -7.16
CA LEU A 56 -1.56 3.29 -7.85
C LEU A 56 -0.36 3.57 -8.75
N LEU A 57 -0.43 4.67 -9.50
CA LEU A 57 0.64 5.15 -10.36
C LEU A 57 1.86 5.58 -9.53
N ALA A 58 1.64 6.27 -8.40
CA ALA A 58 2.71 6.68 -7.51
C ALA A 58 3.48 5.48 -6.93
N VAL A 59 2.79 4.42 -6.51
CA VAL A 59 3.42 3.17 -6.02
C VAL A 59 4.28 2.55 -7.12
N ILE A 60 3.78 2.46 -8.36
CA ILE A 60 4.55 1.92 -9.49
C ILE A 60 5.81 2.75 -9.73
N PHE A 61 5.69 4.09 -9.75
CA PHE A 61 6.83 4.96 -9.95
C PHE A 61 7.81 4.97 -8.78
N PHE A 62 7.35 4.80 -7.54
CA PHE A 62 8.21 4.66 -6.37
C PHE A 62 9.03 3.36 -6.44
N VAL A 63 8.40 2.25 -6.80
CA VAL A 63 9.10 0.97 -7.00
C VAL A 63 10.10 1.10 -8.16
N PHE A 64 9.70 1.75 -9.26
CA PHE A 64 10.60 1.99 -10.38
C PHE A 64 11.80 2.86 -9.99
N ALA A 65 11.58 4.00 -9.33
CA ALA A 65 12.64 4.88 -8.85
C ALA A 65 13.56 4.15 -7.86
N GLY A 66 13.01 3.37 -6.93
CA GLY A 66 13.78 2.57 -5.98
C GLY A 66 14.68 1.55 -6.67
N THR A 67 14.15 0.82 -7.66
CA THR A 67 14.96 -0.14 -8.43
C THR A 67 16.01 0.56 -9.30
N LEU A 68 15.70 1.74 -9.86
CA LEU A 68 16.64 2.56 -10.61
C LEU A 68 17.79 3.07 -9.71
N MET A 69 17.48 3.55 -8.50
CA MET A 69 18.48 4.01 -7.53
C MET A 69 19.37 2.87 -7.03
N ALA A 70 18.79 1.68 -6.81
CA ALA A 70 19.53 0.49 -6.41
C ALA A 70 20.48 0.02 -7.52
N ARG A 71 19.99 -0.12 -8.76
CA ARG A 71 20.81 -0.57 -9.90
C ARG A 71 21.80 0.49 -10.38
N GLY A 72 21.44 1.76 -10.30
CA GLY A 72 22.32 2.88 -10.64
C GLY A 72 23.39 3.19 -9.59
N GLY A 73 23.38 2.49 -8.45
CA GLY A 73 24.34 2.69 -7.36
C GLY A 73 24.17 4.02 -6.61
N VAL A 74 23.13 4.79 -6.92
CA VAL A 74 22.82 6.08 -6.26
C VAL A 74 22.53 5.83 -4.78
N ALA A 75 21.75 4.79 -4.47
CA ALA A 75 21.44 4.42 -3.08
C ALA A 75 22.72 4.18 -2.25
N ILE A 76 23.69 3.42 -2.79
CA ILE A 76 24.98 3.18 -2.12
C ILE A 76 25.79 4.47 -1.95
N ARG A 77 25.79 5.35 -2.96
CA ARG A 77 26.53 6.63 -2.90
C ARG A 77 25.95 7.56 -1.84
N LEU A 78 24.62 7.61 -1.69
CA LEU A 78 23.94 8.38 -0.65
C LEU A 78 24.27 7.85 0.75
N VAL A 79 24.23 6.54 0.95
CA VAL A 79 24.62 5.92 2.23
C VAL A 79 26.08 6.24 2.58
N ARG A 80 27.00 6.14 1.61
CA ARG A 80 28.42 6.49 1.84
C ARG A 80 28.61 7.97 2.16
N MET A 81 27.83 8.86 1.55
CA MET A 81 27.85 10.29 1.90
C MET A 81 27.40 10.51 3.34
N ALA A 82 26.30 9.89 3.76
CA ALA A 82 25.82 9.96 5.14
C ALA A 82 26.84 9.38 6.14
N GLU A 83 27.50 8.27 5.79
CA GLU A 83 28.58 7.68 6.58
C GLU A 83 29.77 8.64 6.77
N VAL A 84 30.16 9.39 5.75
CA VAL A 84 31.22 10.42 5.88
C VAL A 84 30.79 11.57 6.80
N LEU A 85 29.50 11.88 6.90
CA LEU A 85 29.00 12.99 7.72
C LEU A 85 28.78 12.65 9.19
N VAL A 86 28.38 11.41 9.50
CA VAL A 86 27.98 11.02 10.87
C VAL A 86 28.56 9.69 11.34
N GLY A 87 29.42 9.04 10.54
CA GLY A 87 29.97 7.73 10.82
C GLY A 87 30.85 7.65 12.07
N TRP A 88 31.42 8.77 12.52
CA TRP A 88 32.23 8.85 13.74
C TRP A 88 31.41 8.88 15.04
N LEU A 89 30.08 9.06 14.98
CA LEU A 89 29.23 9.13 16.16
C LEU A 89 28.88 7.71 16.67
N PRO A 90 28.77 7.50 18.00
CA PRO A 90 28.30 6.22 18.54
C PRO A 90 26.85 5.96 18.11
N GLY A 91 26.55 4.72 17.71
CA GLY A 91 25.26 4.39 17.06
C GLY A 91 25.17 4.85 15.60
N SER A 92 26.31 4.96 14.91
CA SER A 92 26.44 5.51 13.55
C SER A 92 25.45 4.93 12.54
N LEU A 93 25.12 3.63 12.60
CA LEU A 93 24.12 3.04 11.70
C LEU A 93 22.75 3.72 11.81
N ALA A 94 22.28 4.04 13.01
CA ALA A 94 21.00 4.73 13.20
C ALA A 94 21.08 6.18 12.69
N GLN A 95 22.21 6.85 12.93
CA GLN A 95 22.44 8.22 12.45
C GLN A 95 22.50 8.28 10.92
N ILE A 96 23.19 7.33 10.29
CA ILE A 96 23.30 7.20 8.83
C ILE A 96 21.92 6.99 8.21
N VAL A 97 21.06 6.15 8.81
CA VAL A 97 19.69 5.95 8.32
C VAL A 97 18.90 7.25 8.36
N VAL A 98 18.96 8.00 9.46
CA VAL A 98 18.24 9.28 9.59
C VAL A 98 18.75 10.32 8.59
N VAL A 99 20.07 10.39 8.37
CA VAL A 99 20.68 11.37 7.45
C VAL A 99 20.50 11.00 5.98
N ALA A 100 20.38 9.70 5.66
CA ALA A 100 20.20 9.20 4.30
C ALA A 100 18.73 9.10 3.85
N SER A 101 17.76 9.30 4.76
CA SER A 101 16.32 9.25 4.50
C SER A 101 15.78 10.52 3.84
#